data_AF-A0A8S9ES65-F1
#
_entry.id   AF-A0A8S9ES65-F1
#
_cell.length_a   1.000
_cell.length_b   1.000
_cell.length_c   1.000
_cell.angle_alpha   90.00
_cell.angle_beta   90.00
_cell.angle_gamma   90.00
#
_symmetry.space_group_name_H-M   'P 1'
#
loop_
_entity.id
_entity.type
_entity.pdbx_description
1 polymer ?
#
loop_
_entity_poly.entity_id
_entity_poly.type
_entity_poly.pdbx_seq_one_letter_code
_entity_poly.pdbx_strand_id
1 'polypeptide(L)'
;RIYEEGRESIPEHPYLFETDVEICLIGGSCKSPVERFWNGNNMMYILQKAQHNEESDPMEESKTDDAIYASELLPKERSGPVALSVRRAKQLISLYTMVQNPNMPHLKISELVVLPPLWIRCDGSDPEHTCWLGAEPLKAGNKITGINFYMVTCDGPAADKTCFANMEELKVAHKMKHHSSIVMTKGFAQYELVRAAAIEDTIIESESNIYVDITWNTVDKILETPPLISAAVLNITLESGDPRSPVYQLYRELQFLLALAEGLKTGVTEWPEPLESESAVELVQEFLTDLKKKLDGYCISGHSNETEKIKCDTAAVDSSIKSIFSERGDLDFAEQLWCKMRSKCVSSYQELIVCFTLIIKSLEHGEIQPWIHQGSSSLLSKLIQQSYHGKIEVVSLSGITPIQMLLEIGLDKMKKDYVSFFIVKSGSCLLFQDYFISTSVDLQEQVHRVQKLHHMLEIMVSCTVLLQFKHENLFPLTQICMKYYKENPLNEKHVFQLPIRPALVKKFYQNDNPEIWKVDISSGHGQKEVKTTWQVSTNPPVEHMTSNTTGLFSDSTVNGSSEERMYFITMAKCSQVHFT
;
A
#
# COMPACT_ATOMS: atom_id res chain seq x y z
N ARG A 1 9.94 17.20 30.15
CA ARG A 1 8.48 17.06 30.00
C ARG A 1 8.07 16.38 28.69
N ILE A 2 7.86 17.07 27.55
CA ILE A 2 7.40 16.42 26.30
C ILE A 2 8.29 15.24 25.91
N TYR A 3 9.62 15.38 26.05
CA TYR A 3 10.55 14.28 25.79
C TYR A 3 10.36 13.07 26.72
N GLU A 4 10.09 13.32 28.00
CA GLU A 4 9.97 12.28 29.02
C GLU A 4 8.63 11.55 28.88
N GLU A 5 7.54 12.30 28.68
CA GLU A 5 6.21 11.76 28.37
C GLU A 5 6.26 10.94 27.06
N GLY A 6 6.95 11.47 26.04
CA GLY A 6 7.15 10.82 24.75
C GLY A 6 7.93 9.50 24.79
N ARG A 7 8.79 9.30 25.80
CA ARG A 7 9.49 8.01 26.00
C ARG A 7 8.56 6.90 26.46
N GLU A 8 7.46 7.25 27.14
CA GLU A 8 6.46 6.29 27.62
C GLU A 8 5.36 6.08 26.56
N SER A 9 4.86 7.17 25.97
CA SER A 9 3.88 7.12 24.89
C SER A 9 3.94 8.40 24.04
N ILE A 10 3.83 8.27 22.71
CA ILE A 10 3.81 9.45 21.82
C ILE A 10 2.45 10.14 21.98
N PRO A 11 2.41 11.45 22.28
CA PRO A 11 1.17 12.18 22.48
C PRO A 11 0.35 12.27 21.19
N GLU A 12 -0.97 12.06 21.28
CA GLU A 12 -1.87 12.11 20.12
C GLU A 12 -2.12 13.52 19.59
N HIS A 13 -1.86 14.56 20.39
CA HIS A 13 -2.12 15.96 20.04
C HIS A 13 -0.86 16.83 20.21
N PRO A 14 -0.67 17.85 19.36
CA PRO A 14 0.44 18.78 19.49
C PRO A 14 0.35 19.57 20.79
N TYR A 15 1.50 19.88 21.38
CA TYR A 15 1.57 20.78 22.54
C TYR A 15 1.60 22.22 22.09
N LEU A 16 0.70 23.05 22.62
CA LEU A 16 0.75 24.48 22.41
C LEU A 16 1.96 25.08 23.17
N PHE A 17 2.84 25.74 22.44
CA PHE A 17 3.99 26.48 22.94
C PHE A 17 3.83 27.96 22.59
N GLU A 18 3.66 28.80 23.62
CA GLU A 18 3.18 30.18 23.42
C GLU A 18 1.82 30.19 22.69
N THR A 19 1.28 31.36 22.35
CA THR A 19 -0.07 31.43 21.71
C THR A 19 -0.04 31.07 20.23
N ASP A 20 1.13 31.07 19.60
CA ASP A 20 1.30 31.04 18.13
C ASP A 20 2.00 29.78 17.59
N VAL A 21 2.56 28.92 18.44
CA VAL A 21 3.37 27.76 18.02
C VAL A 21 2.83 26.46 18.62
N GLU A 22 2.79 25.41 17.81
CA GLU A 22 2.52 24.05 18.23
C GLU A 22 3.76 23.17 18.07
N ILE A 23 3.99 22.27 19.04
CA ILE A 23 5.10 21.31 19.07
C ILE A 23 4.52 19.90 18.91
N CYS A 24 4.84 19.27 17.80
CA CYS A 24 4.59 17.84 17.55
C CYS A 24 5.87 17.05 17.89
N LEU A 25 5.77 16.02 18.73
CA LEU A 25 6.86 15.05 18.88
C LEU A 25 6.61 13.88 17.92
N ILE A 26 7.54 13.64 17.00
CA ILE A 26 7.52 12.48 16.13
C ILE A 26 8.47 11.44 16.69
N GLY A 27 8.02 10.20 16.84
CA GLY A 27 8.83 9.06 17.28
C GLY A 27 8.38 7.76 16.62
N GLY A 28 9.18 6.70 16.76
CA GLY A 28 8.80 5.34 16.32
C GLY A 28 8.71 5.17 14.80
N SER A 29 7.75 4.34 14.37
CA SER A 29 7.50 3.93 12.97
C SER A 29 6.70 4.95 12.12
N CYS A 30 6.46 6.15 12.63
CA CYS A 30 5.79 7.22 11.88
C CYS A 30 6.77 7.83 10.86
N LYS A 31 6.36 7.89 9.58
CA LYS A 31 7.12 8.55 8.51
C LYS A 31 7.36 10.02 8.89
N SER A 32 8.61 10.41 9.03
CA SER A 32 8.98 11.80 9.32
C SER A 32 8.91 12.67 8.05
N PRO A 33 8.33 13.88 8.14
CA PRO A 33 8.21 14.78 7.00
C PRO A 33 9.55 15.33 6.51
N VAL A 34 10.64 15.13 7.25
CA VAL A 34 11.99 15.54 6.87
C VAL A 34 12.88 14.39 6.39
N GLU A 35 12.38 13.14 6.37
CA GLU A 35 13.13 11.95 5.91
C GLU A 35 13.69 12.09 4.49
N ARG A 36 13.02 12.86 3.64
CA ARG A 36 13.49 13.15 2.27
C ARG A 36 14.87 13.81 2.25
N PHE A 37 15.17 14.63 3.27
CA PHE A 37 16.36 15.49 3.34
C PHE A 37 17.30 15.13 4.49
N TRP A 38 16.82 14.45 5.52
CA TRP A 38 17.56 14.12 6.73
C TRP A 38 17.39 12.65 7.12
N ASN A 39 18.51 11.92 7.19
CA ASN A 39 18.54 10.48 7.48
C ASN A 39 18.73 10.18 8.98
N GLY A 40 18.34 11.09 9.87
CA GLY A 40 18.49 10.87 11.31
C GLY A 40 17.37 9.97 11.84
N ASN A 41 17.72 9.03 12.71
CA ASN A 41 16.87 7.88 13.03
C ASN A 41 16.35 7.89 14.46
N ASN A 42 15.98 9.06 15.00
CA ASN A 42 15.51 9.18 16.37
C ASN A 42 14.37 10.21 16.46
N MET A 43 13.60 10.10 17.55
CA MET A 43 12.57 11.06 17.93
C MET A 43 13.00 12.50 17.63
N MET A 44 12.07 13.32 17.14
CA MET A 44 12.33 14.72 16.80
C MET A 44 11.13 15.61 17.14
N TYR A 45 11.38 16.89 17.38
CA TYR A 45 10.36 17.91 17.50
C TYR A 45 10.09 18.56 16.16
N ILE A 46 8.81 18.75 15.84
CA ILE A 46 8.35 19.54 14.70
C ILE A 46 7.51 20.70 15.21
N LEU A 47 7.94 21.92 14.89
CA LEU A 47 7.23 23.14 15.23
C LEU A 47 6.48 23.66 14.02
N GLN A 48 5.23 24.06 14.25
CA GLN A 48 4.34 24.63 13.26
C GLN A 48 3.53 25.77 13.88
N LYS A 49 2.85 26.57 13.06
CA LYS A 49 1.97 27.62 13.55
C LYS A 49 0.72 26.99 14.17
N ALA A 50 0.32 27.49 15.34
CA ALA A 50 -0.88 27.02 16.01
C ALA A 50 -2.12 27.31 15.16
N GLN A 51 -2.98 26.31 14.97
CA GLN A 51 -4.29 26.51 14.35
C GLN A 51 -5.28 26.77 15.48
N HIS A 52 -5.71 28.03 15.64
CA HIS A 52 -6.85 28.31 16.49
C HIS A 52 -8.07 27.63 15.86
N ASN A 53 -8.51 26.52 16.44
CA ASN A 53 -9.90 26.16 16.35
C ASN A 53 -10.65 27.33 16.99
N GLU A 54 -11.37 28.12 16.19
CA GLU A 54 -12.47 28.91 16.73
C GLU A 54 -13.47 27.89 17.31
N GLU A 55 -13.25 27.50 18.56
CA GLU A 55 -14.33 27.05 19.41
C GLU A 55 -15.28 28.24 19.48
N SER A 56 -16.44 28.08 18.84
CA SER A 56 -17.56 29.01 18.95
C SER A 56 -17.80 29.33 20.43
N ASP A 57 -17.54 30.58 20.82
CA ASP A 57 -18.00 31.11 22.10
C ASP A 57 -19.52 30.87 22.22
N PRO A 58 -20.03 30.23 23.29
CA PRO A 58 -21.46 30.20 23.54
C PRO A 58 -21.80 31.50 24.27
N MET A 59 -22.06 32.58 23.55
CA MET A 59 -22.76 33.71 24.13
C MET A 59 -23.92 34.23 23.27
N GLU A 60 -25.06 34.23 23.96
CA GLU A 60 -26.32 34.92 23.73
C GLU A 60 -27.37 34.24 22.86
N GLU A 61 -28.35 33.68 23.59
CA GLU A 61 -29.67 33.29 23.16
C GLU A 61 -30.30 34.32 22.20
N SER A 62 -30.65 33.87 21.01
CA SER A 62 -31.91 34.30 20.40
C SER A 62 -32.55 33.11 19.67
N LYS A 63 -33.72 32.73 20.17
CA LYS A 63 -34.57 31.68 19.62
C LYS A 63 -35.14 32.13 18.28
N THR A 64 -35.07 31.25 17.28
CA THR A 64 -36.21 30.92 16.41
C THR A 64 -36.01 29.51 15.85
N ASP A 65 -36.99 28.67 16.11
CA ASP A 65 -37.13 27.29 15.64
C ASP A 65 -37.31 27.19 14.10
N ASP A 66 -37.13 25.96 13.62
CA ASP A 66 -37.49 25.40 12.30
C ASP A 66 -36.40 25.35 11.20
N ALA A 67 -35.51 24.36 11.29
CA ALA A 67 -35.14 23.45 10.19
C ALA A 67 -34.27 22.28 10.71
N ILE A 68 -34.91 21.13 10.89
CA ILE A 68 -34.31 19.88 11.35
C ILE A 68 -33.76 19.08 10.14
N TYR A 69 -32.45 18.79 10.21
CA TYR A 69 -31.72 17.64 9.63
C TYR A 69 -31.39 17.64 8.14
N ALA A 70 -30.24 18.22 7.79
CA ALA A 70 -29.32 17.71 6.77
C ALA A 70 -27.97 18.42 6.84
N SER A 71 -27.10 18.13 7.82
CA SER A 71 -25.69 18.58 7.74
C SER A 71 -24.71 17.90 8.71
N GLU A 72 -24.98 16.67 9.16
CA GLU A 72 -23.98 15.85 9.84
C GLU A 72 -23.59 14.72 8.89
N LEU A 73 -22.32 14.73 8.44
CA LEU A 73 -21.56 13.70 7.68
C LEU A 73 -20.73 14.29 6.51
N LEU A 74 -20.08 15.42 6.72
CA LEU A 74 -18.84 15.73 5.99
C LEU A 74 -17.68 15.64 6.98
N PRO A 75 -16.63 14.84 6.71
CA PRO A 75 -15.40 14.94 7.47
C PRO A 75 -14.90 16.38 7.33
N LYS A 76 -14.69 17.07 8.46
CA LYS A 76 -13.96 18.35 8.45
C LYS A 76 -12.61 18.09 7.78
N GLU A 77 -12.41 18.62 6.57
CA GLU A 77 -11.08 18.74 5.96
C GLU A 77 -10.18 19.39 7.01
N ARG A 78 -9.22 18.61 7.55
CA ARG A 78 -8.20 19.18 8.42
C ARG A 78 -7.37 20.11 7.55
N SER A 79 -7.42 21.41 7.82
CA SER A 79 -6.50 22.38 7.23
C SER A 79 -5.07 21.87 7.40
N GLY A 80 -4.34 21.70 6.29
CA GLY A 80 -2.98 21.18 6.28
C GLY A 80 -2.03 21.96 7.20
N PRO A 81 -0.84 21.41 7.51
CA PRO A 81 0.09 22.03 8.46
C PRO A 81 0.49 23.45 8.02
N VAL A 82 0.50 24.40 8.95
CA VAL A 82 0.77 25.82 8.65
C VAL A 82 2.18 26.21 9.10
N ALA A 83 2.91 26.90 8.23
CA ALA A 83 4.29 27.31 8.48
C ALA A 83 4.40 28.58 9.35
N LEU A 84 5.54 28.72 10.04
CA LEU A 84 5.93 29.94 10.75
C LEU A 84 6.77 30.85 9.84
N SER A 85 6.83 32.14 10.18
CA SER A 85 7.76 33.04 9.51
C SER A 85 9.21 32.64 9.78
N VAL A 86 10.08 32.78 8.78
CA VAL A 86 11.52 32.44 8.89
C VAL A 86 12.18 33.19 10.06
N ARG A 87 11.77 34.44 10.32
CA ARG A 87 12.27 35.24 11.46
C ARG A 87 11.92 34.60 12.80
N ARG A 88 10.67 34.16 12.97
CA ARG A 88 10.21 33.47 14.18
C ARG A 88 10.90 32.12 14.34
N ALA A 89 11.03 31.35 13.27
CA ALA A 89 11.76 30.09 13.29
C ALA A 89 13.23 30.26 13.74
N LYS A 90 13.94 31.28 13.22
CA LYS A 90 15.32 31.60 13.66
C LYS A 90 15.41 31.96 15.15
N GLN A 91 14.42 32.65 15.71
CA GLN A 91 14.36 32.94 17.15
C GLN A 91 14.23 31.65 17.97
N LEU A 92 13.35 30.74 17.55
CA LEU A 92 13.11 29.46 18.23
C LEU A 92 14.33 28.52 18.15
N ILE A 93 15.00 28.44 16.99
CA ILE A 93 16.27 27.72 16.84
C ILE A 93 17.36 28.30 17.75
N SER A 94 17.43 29.63 17.85
CA SER A 94 18.38 30.31 18.73
C SER A 94 18.10 29.99 20.20
N LEU A 95 16.83 30.02 20.61
CA LEU A 95 16.41 29.64 21.95
C LEU A 95 16.81 28.19 22.27
N TYR A 96 16.50 27.26 21.37
CA TYR A 96 16.88 25.85 21.51
C TYR A 96 18.40 25.69 21.66
N THR A 97 19.17 26.42 20.86
CA THR A 97 20.64 26.41 20.91
C THR A 97 21.18 26.94 22.23
N MET A 98 20.63 28.03 22.75
CA MET A 98 21.03 28.57 24.05
C MET A 98 20.72 27.59 25.19
N VAL A 99 19.57 26.90 25.12
CA VAL A 99 19.19 25.89 26.12
C VAL A 99 20.12 24.68 26.09
N GLN A 100 20.58 24.25 24.89
CA GLN A 100 21.51 23.11 24.75
C GLN A 100 22.99 23.49 24.93
N ASN A 101 23.32 24.78 25.05
CA ASN A 101 24.70 25.24 25.20
C ASN A 101 25.17 25.10 26.67
N PRO A 102 26.22 24.30 26.95
CA PRO A 102 26.75 24.15 28.30
C PRO A 102 27.39 25.43 28.86
N ASN A 103 27.79 26.38 28.00
CA ASN A 103 28.40 27.64 28.41
C ASN A 103 27.39 28.72 28.79
N MET A 104 26.09 28.47 28.63
CA MET A 104 25.03 29.41 29.02
C MET A 104 24.65 29.24 30.50
N PRO A 105 24.47 30.34 31.26
CA PRO A 105 24.07 30.27 32.66
C PRO A 105 22.60 29.84 32.78
N HIS A 106 22.37 28.64 33.32
CA HIS A 106 21.03 28.10 33.54
C HIS A 106 20.53 28.45 34.94
N LEU A 107 19.48 29.28 35.03
CA LEU A 107 18.92 29.71 36.32
C LEU A 107 17.97 28.69 36.97
N LYS A 108 17.32 27.86 36.16
CA LYS A 108 16.27 26.91 36.60
C LYS A 108 16.58 25.44 36.26
N ILE A 109 17.60 25.20 35.46
CA ILE A 109 17.96 23.86 34.96
C ILE A 109 19.22 23.42 35.69
N SER A 110 19.10 22.41 36.54
CA SER A 110 20.21 21.88 37.35
C SER A 110 21.11 20.94 36.55
N GLU A 111 20.54 20.17 35.61
CA GLU A 111 21.25 19.23 34.75
C GLU A 111 20.79 19.36 33.29
N LEU A 112 21.75 19.45 32.38
CA LEU A 112 21.49 19.55 30.94
C LEU A 112 21.19 18.15 30.36
N VAL A 113 19.98 17.98 29.84
CA VAL A 113 19.59 16.79 29.09
C VAL A 113 19.71 17.07 27.59
N VAL A 114 20.30 16.13 26.87
CA VAL A 114 20.35 16.16 25.39
C VAL A 114 18.93 16.00 24.86
N LEU A 115 18.41 17.05 24.24
CA LEU A 115 17.07 17.01 23.66
C LEU A 115 17.09 16.37 22.26
N PRO A 116 15.95 15.81 21.81
CA PRO A 116 15.71 15.47 20.42
C PRO A 116 16.02 16.62 19.45
N PRO A 117 16.41 16.31 18.18
CA PRO A 117 16.53 17.32 17.13
C PRO A 117 15.24 18.12 16.96
N LEU A 118 15.39 19.41 16.66
CA LEU A 118 14.29 20.36 16.48
C LEU A 118 14.19 20.75 15.00
N TRP A 119 13.01 20.61 14.40
CA TRP A 119 12.70 21.04 13.04
C TRP A 119 11.51 22.00 13.05
N ILE A 120 11.57 23.05 12.22
CA ILE A 120 10.54 24.10 12.17
C ILE A 120 10.10 24.32 10.73
N ARG A 121 8.78 24.26 10.50
CA ARG A 121 8.17 24.59 9.20
C ARG A 121 8.27 26.09 8.95
N CYS A 122 8.86 26.46 7.82
CA CYS A 122 9.07 27.86 7.43
C CYS A 122 8.24 28.20 6.17
N ASP A 123 7.78 29.45 6.09
CA ASP A 123 6.87 29.95 5.05
C ASP A 123 7.55 30.38 3.73
N GLY A 124 8.89 30.32 3.66
CA GLY A 124 9.64 30.65 2.43
C GLY A 124 9.57 32.11 2.02
N SER A 125 9.14 32.99 2.94
CA SER A 125 9.02 34.44 2.71
C SER A 125 10.37 35.16 2.60
N ASP A 126 11.47 34.48 2.94
CA ASP A 126 12.82 35.01 2.79
C ASP A 126 13.33 34.88 1.35
N PRO A 127 14.33 35.69 0.94
CA PRO A 127 14.87 35.65 -0.41
C PRO A 127 15.48 34.31 -0.83
N GLU A 128 15.82 33.44 0.12
CA GLU A 128 16.34 32.09 -0.13
C GLU A 128 15.24 31.02 -0.17
N HIS A 129 13.96 31.39 -0.03
CA HIS A 129 12.82 30.47 -0.04
C HIS A 129 12.97 29.28 0.93
N THR A 130 13.32 29.58 2.18
CA THR A 130 13.55 28.60 3.25
C THR A 130 12.23 27.94 3.67
N CYS A 131 12.13 26.63 3.46
CA CYS A 131 10.97 25.82 3.84
C CYS A 131 11.14 25.07 5.16
N TRP A 132 12.38 24.79 5.59
CA TRP A 132 12.67 24.19 6.89
C TRP A 132 13.95 24.74 7.54
N LEU A 133 13.90 24.85 8.86
CA LEU A 133 15.08 25.05 9.70
C LEU A 133 15.18 23.92 10.73
N GLY A 134 16.38 23.35 10.88
CA GLY A 134 16.65 22.26 11.81
C GLY A 134 17.83 22.56 12.73
N ALA A 135 17.81 21.99 13.94
CA ALA A 135 18.93 22.00 14.88
C ALA A 135 19.06 20.63 15.57
N GLU A 136 20.25 20.03 15.48
CA GLU A 136 20.57 18.74 16.09
C GLU A 136 21.78 18.87 17.04
N PRO A 137 21.67 18.48 18.32
CA PRO A 137 22.78 18.56 19.26
C PRO A 137 23.83 17.47 18.98
N LEU A 138 25.09 17.88 18.96
CA LEU A 138 26.26 17.01 18.86
C LEU A 138 26.66 16.54 20.24
N LYS A 139 26.91 15.24 20.38
CA LYS A 139 27.25 14.61 21.67
C LYS A 139 28.60 13.90 21.61
N ALA A 140 29.46 14.11 22.61
CA ALA A 140 30.60 13.24 22.87
C ALA A 140 30.34 12.51 24.20
N GLY A 141 29.88 11.26 24.13
CA GLY A 141 29.33 10.56 25.29
C GLY A 141 28.04 11.24 25.78
N ASN A 142 27.98 11.57 27.09
CA ASN A 142 26.84 12.27 27.70
C ASN A 142 26.96 13.81 27.66
N LYS A 143 28.01 14.36 27.04
CA LYS A 143 28.23 15.82 26.99
C LYS A 143 27.89 16.36 25.61
N ILE A 144 27.18 17.50 25.59
CA ILE A 144 26.90 18.25 24.37
C ILE A 144 28.17 19.02 23.98
N THR A 145 28.63 18.83 22.75
CA THR A 145 29.87 19.44 22.21
C THR A 145 29.61 20.46 21.12
N GLY A 146 28.37 20.61 20.67
CA GLY A 146 27.99 21.53 19.62
C GLY A 146 26.59 21.28 19.09
N ILE A 147 26.25 21.94 17.99
CA ILE A 147 24.98 21.80 17.27
C ILE A 147 25.23 21.80 15.76
N ASN A 148 24.53 20.93 15.05
CA ASN A 148 24.36 20.98 13.61
C ASN A 148 23.08 21.76 13.28
N PHE A 149 23.22 22.81 12.48
CA PHE A 149 22.09 23.53 11.89
C PHE A 149 21.80 23.00 10.50
N TYR A 150 20.51 22.85 10.18
CA TYR A 150 20.03 22.47 8.86
C TYR A 150 19.15 23.58 8.30
N MET A 151 19.31 23.86 7.02
CA MET A 151 18.48 24.80 6.28
C MET A 151 18.07 24.15 4.97
N VAL A 152 16.77 24.09 4.72
CA VAL A 152 16.20 23.53 3.48
C VAL A 152 15.49 24.65 2.74
N THR A 153 15.89 24.86 1.50
CA THR A 153 15.29 25.83 0.57
C THR A 153 14.57 25.09 -0.53
N CYS A 154 13.48 25.66 -1.05
CA CYS A 154 12.72 25.08 -2.14
C CYS A 154 12.34 26.15 -3.17
N ASP A 155 12.85 25.99 -4.39
CA ASP A 155 12.54 26.83 -5.54
C ASP A 155 11.60 26.10 -6.49
N GLY A 156 10.71 26.83 -7.17
CA GLY A 156 9.78 26.29 -8.18
C GLY A 156 8.29 26.58 -7.88
N PRO A 157 7.37 26.14 -8.76
CA PRO A 157 7.60 25.29 -9.93
C PRO A 157 8.31 26.05 -11.08
N ALA A 158 9.33 25.43 -11.68
CA ALA A 158 10.02 25.96 -12.86
C ALA A 158 10.03 24.91 -13.99
N ALA A 159 9.73 25.32 -15.22
CA ALA A 159 9.79 24.46 -16.41
C ALA A 159 11.21 24.41 -17.02
N ASP A 160 12.03 25.42 -16.75
CA ASP A 160 13.34 25.56 -17.39
C ASP A 160 14.43 24.71 -16.70
N LYS A 161 15.06 23.83 -17.48
CA LYS A 161 16.19 22.99 -17.05
C LYS A 161 17.50 23.78 -16.91
N THR A 162 17.56 25.03 -17.38
CA THR A 162 18.75 25.89 -17.19
C THR A 162 18.98 26.28 -15.73
N CYS A 163 17.97 26.14 -14.86
CA CYS A 163 18.07 26.40 -13.43
C CYS A 163 18.81 25.31 -12.65
N PHE A 164 19.21 24.20 -13.27
CA PHE A 164 19.93 23.13 -12.58
C PHE A 164 21.38 23.52 -12.29
N ALA A 165 21.79 23.31 -11.05
CA ALA A 165 23.15 23.56 -10.61
C ALA A 165 24.15 22.67 -11.37
N ASN A 166 25.41 23.09 -11.46
CA ASN A 166 26.48 22.20 -11.90
C ASN A 166 26.95 21.31 -10.73
N MET A 167 27.17 20.02 -10.96
CA MET A 167 27.70 19.10 -9.95
C MET A 167 29.01 19.59 -9.33
N GLU A 168 29.92 20.14 -10.15
CA GLU A 168 31.20 20.63 -9.65
C GLU A 168 31.05 21.91 -8.82
N GLU A 169 30.09 22.79 -9.14
CA GLU A 169 29.77 23.95 -8.32
C GLU A 169 29.23 23.53 -6.95
N LEU A 170 28.35 22.52 -6.90
CA LEU A 170 27.85 21.98 -5.64
C LEU A 170 28.97 21.37 -4.78
N LYS A 171 29.88 20.62 -5.41
CA LYS A 171 31.07 20.06 -4.72
C LYS A 171 31.97 21.17 -4.18
N VAL A 172 32.26 22.20 -4.98
CA VAL A 172 33.08 23.35 -4.57
C VAL A 172 32.41 24.13 -3.44
N ALA A 173 31.11 24.42 -3.54
CA ALA A 173 30.35 25.10 -2.51
C ALA A 173 30.37 24.33 -1.18
N HIS A 174 30.19 23.00 -1.22
CA HIS A 174 30.31 22.15 -0.04
C HIS A 174 31.73 22.17 0.56
N LYS A 175 32.77 22.03 -0.28
CA LYS A 175 34.17 22.09 0.17
C LYS A 175 34.51 23.43 0.83
N MET A 176 34.07 24.54 0.23
CA MET A 176 34.29 25.88 0.78
C MET A 176 33.57 26.06 2.12
N LYS A 177 32.30 25.62 2.21
CA LYS A 177 31.49 25.76 3.42
C LYS A 177 32.04 24.95 4.60
N HIS A 178 32.55 23.75 4.33
CA HIS A 178 33.00 22.81 5.37
C HIS A 178 34.51 22.66 5.45
N HIS A 179 35.28 23.53 4.77
CA HIS A 179 36.74 23.51 4.71
C HIS A 179 37.33 22.10 4.47
N SER A 180 36.70 21.35 3.57
CA SER A 180 37.00 19.93 3.33
C SER A 180 37.75 19.73 2.02
N SER A 181 38.74 18.84 2.01
CA SER A 181 39.54 18.51 0.82
C SER A 181 38.91 17.39 -0.02
N ILE A 182 38.28 16.41 0.64
CA ILE A 182 37.68 15.22 0.03
C ILE A 182 36.17 15.27 0.27
N VAL A 183 35.41 14.95 -0.78
CA VAL A 183 33.95 14.83 -0.74
C VAL A 183 33.54 13.51 -1.37
N MET A 184 32.49 12.91 -0.84
CA MET A 184 31.83 11.74 -1.42
C MET A 184 30.47 12.16 -1.95
N THR A 185 30.03 11.52 -3.04
CA THR A 185 28.71 11.75 -3.62
C THR A 185 27.91 10.45 -3.65
N LYS A 186 26.64 10.54 -3.29
CA LYS A 186 25.67 9.45 -3.33
C LYS A 186 24.42 9.90 -4.08
N GLY A 187 24.06 9.18 -5.14
CA GLY A 187 22.88 9.43 -5.95
C GLY A 187 21.69 8.62 -5.45
N PHE A 188 20.51 9.19 -5.65
CA PHE A 188 19.21 8.55 -5.47
C PHE A 188 18.29 9.00 -6.61
N ALA A 189 17.56 8.06 -7.20
CA ALA A 189 16.53 8.36 -8.17
C ALA A 189 15.32 7.47 -7.94
N GLN A 190 14.13 8.06 -7.97
CA GLN A 190 12.85 7.37 -7.91
C GLN A 190 12.16 7.47 -9.26
N TYR A 191 11.75 6.33 -9.80
CA TYR A 191 11.00 6.23 -11.03
C TYR A 191 9.66 5.56 -10.76
N GLU A 192 8.58 6.19 -11.21
CA GLU A 192 7.25 5.58 -11.26
C GLU A 192 7.22 4.63 -12.45
N LEU A 193 7.04 3.33 -12.19
CA LEU A 193 7.02 2.31 -13.25
C LEU A 193 5.62 2.12 -13.81
N VAL A 194 4.61 2.25 -12.95
CA VAL A 194 3.20 2.06 -13.27
C VAL A 194 2.42 3.11 -12.50
N ARG A 195 1.67 3.92 -13.25
CA ARG A 195 0.66 4.82 -12.72
C ARG A 195 -0.71 4.18 -12.90
N ALA A 196 -1.55 4.20 -11.85
CA ALA A 196 -2.94 3.83 -12.01
C ALA A 196 -3.58 4.77 -13.04
N ALA A 197 -3.98 4.26 -14.22
CA ALA A 197 -4.74 5.07 -15.15
C ALA A 197 -6.16 5.23 -14.59
N ALA A 198 -6.64 6.47 -14.47
CA ALA A 198 -8.02 6.76 -14.09
C ALA A 198 -8.96 5.99 -15.03
N ILE A 199 -9.95 5.31 -14.46
CA ILE A 199 -11.03 4.71 -15.24
C ILE A 199 -11.86 5.88 -15.76
N GLU A 200 -11.92 6.06 -17.08
CA GLU A 200 -12.83 7.02 -17.71
C GLU A 200 -14.23 6.85 -17.09
N ASP A 201 -14.77 7.95 -16.56
CA ASP A 201 -16.10 8.12 -15.94
C ASP A 201 -16.32 7.69 -14.47
N THR A 202 -15.30 7.34 -13.68
CA THR A 202 -15.44 7.30 -12.20
C THR A 202 -14.24 7.91 -11.49
N ILE A 203 -14.49 8.79 -10.50
CA ILE A 203 -13.50 9.53 -9.71
C ILE A 203 -12.78 8.61 -8.69
N ILE A 204 -12.49 7.35 -9.07
CA ILE A 204 -11.74 6.42 -8.23
C ILE A 204 -10.33 6.36 -8.80
N GLU A 205 -9.52 7.34 -8.43
CA GLU A 205 -8.07 7.23 -8.56
C GLU A 205 -7.63 6.04 -7.70
N SER A 206 -7.20 4.96 -8.35
CA SER A 206 -6.68 3.79 -7.64
C SER A 206 -5.36 4.20 -6.98
N GLU A 207 -5.18 3.97 -5.67
CA GLU A 207 -3.92 4.30 -4.95
C GLU A 207 -2.76 3.32 -5.30
N SER A 208 -2.96 2.47 -6.31
CA SER A 208 -2.04 1.41 -6.72
C SER A 208 -0.84 1.96 -7.49
N ASN A 209 0.30 2.03 -6.82
CA ASN A 209 1.53 2.56 -7.40
C ASN A 209 2.72 1.60 -7.25
N ILE A 210 3.55 1.53 -8.29
CA ILE A 210 4.80 0.78 -8.29
C ILE A 210 5.94 1.72 -8.62
N TYR A 211 6.84 1.93 -7.65
CA TYR A 211 8.03 2.77 -7.81
C TYR A 211 9.30 1.94 -7.70
N VAL A 212 10.36 2.40 -8.34
CA VAL A 212 11.72 1.90 -8.07
C VAL A 212 12.59 3.01 -7.52
N ASP A 213 13.20 2.73 -6.37
CA ASP A 213 14.23 3.57 -5.77
C ASP A 213 15.59 3.00 -6.14
N ILE A 214 16.42 3.80 -6.80
CA ILE A 214 17.77 3.41 -7.22
C ILE A 214 18.78 4.29 -6.49
N THR A 215 19.78 3.67 -5.86
CA THR A 215 20.87 4.37 -5.17
C THR A 215 22.23 3.91 -5.67
N TRP A 216 23.15 4.87 -5.82
CA TRP A 216 24.51 4.61 -6.27
C TRP A 216 25.49 5.59 -5.65
N ASN A 217 26.78 5.25 -5.74
CA ASN A 217 27.86 6.12 -5.29
C ASN A 217 28.54 6.75 -6.50
N THR A 218 29.34 7.80 -6.26
CA THR A 218 30.14 8.51 -7.25
C THR A 218 29.29 9.07 -8.39
N VAL A 219 28.55 10.13 -8.08
CA VAL A 219 27.74 10.92 -9.04
C VAL A 219 28.62 11.93 -9.76
N ASP A 220 28.58 11.91 -11.09
CA ASP A 220 29.39 12.76 -11.97
C ASP A 220 28.58 13.93 -12.54
N LYS A 221 27.32 13.68 -12.93
CA LYS A 221 26.44 14.69 -13.53
C LYS A 221 25.07 14.74 -12.86
N ILE A 222 24.51 15.95 -12.76
CA ILE A 222 23.11 16.12 -12.36
C ILE A 222 22.19 15.45 -13.39
N LEU A 223 21.19 14.71 -12.90
CA LEU A 223 20.27 13.89 -13.70
C LEU A 223 20.98 12.83 -14.54
N GLU A 224 22.14 12.33 -14.08
CA GLU A 224 22.71 11.14 -14.71
C GLU A 224 21.83 9.91 -14.50
N THR A 225 21.80 9.06 -15.53
CA THR A 225 21.10 7.79 -15.46
C THR A 225 21.84 6.86 -14.50
N PRO A 226 21.14 6.21 -13.54
CA PRO A 226 21.78 5.32 -12.59
C PRO A 226 22.53 4.17 -13.28
N PRO A 227 23.78 3.85 -12.87
CA PRO A 227 24.55 2.77 -13.45
C PRO A 227 23.93 1.40 -13.14
N LEU A 228 24.23 0.36 -13.93
CA LEU A 228 23.65 -0.98 -13.73
C LEU A 228 24.13 -1.70 -12.46
N ILE A 229 25.24 -1.23 -11.87
CA ILE A 229 25.79 -1.72 -10.60
C ILE A 229 25.13 -1.09 -9.36
N SER A 230 24.16 -0.19 -9.56
CA SER A 230 23.42 0.46 -8.48
C SER A 230 22.63 -0.54 -7.63
N ALA A 231 22.30 -0.15 -6.41
CA ALA A 231 21.30 -0.85 -5.61
C ALA A 231 19.91 -0.33 -5.97
N ALA A 232 18.98 -1.23 -6.31
CA ALA A 232 17.60 -0.88 -6.61
C ALA A 232 16.64 -1.60 -5.67
N VAL A 233 15.61 -0.90 -5.21
CA VAL A 233 14.52 -1.42 -4.39
C VAL A 233 13.22 -1.09 -5.08
N LEU A 234 12.42 -2.10 -5.36
CA LEU A 234 11.08 -1.95 -5.89
C LEU A 234 10.10 -1.77 -4.71
N ASN A 235 9.35 -0.68 -4.71
CA ASN A 235 8.30 -0.38 -3.75
C ASN A 235 6.94 -0.64 -4.41
N ILE A 236 6.15 -1.56 -3.84
CA ILE A 236 4.87 -1.99 -4.41
C ILE A 236 3.75 -1.70 -3.41
N THR A 237 2.78 -0.91 -3.86
CA THR A 237 1.49 -0.66 -3.19
C THR A 237 0.38 -0.99 -4.18
N LEU A 238 -0.57 -1.81 -3.78
CA LEU A 238 -1.63 -2.29 -4.66
C LEU A 238 -2.93 -2.35 -3.89
N GLU A 239 -3.98 -1.81 -4.47
CA GLU A 239 -5.35 -1.90 -4.00
C GLU A 239 -6.03 -3.11 -4.66
N SER A 240 -6.86 -3.83 -3.91
CA SER A 240 -7.49 -5.04 -4.41
C SER A 240 -8.71 -4.75 -5.28
N GLY A 241 -8.85 -5.49 -6.40
CA GLY A 241 -10.07 -5.45 -7.21
C GLY A 241 -10.04 -4.55 -8.43
N ASP A 242 -8.86 -4.15 -8.94
CA ASP A 242 -8.76 -3.44 -10.22
C ASP A 242 -9.46 -4.25 -11.34
N PRO A 243 -10.50 -3.70 -12.01
CA PRO A 243 -11.21 -4.38 -13.09
C PRO A 243 -10.34 -4.78 -14.28
N ARG A 244 -9.19 -4.13 -14.47
CA ARG A 244 -8.20 -4.44 -15.51
C ARG A 244 -7.25 -5.57 -15.10
N SER A 245 -7.27 -5.96 -13.83
CA SER A 245 -6.45 -7.04 -13.32
C SER A 245 -6.86 -8.36 -14.00
N PRO A 246 -5.90 -9.16 -14.50
CA PRO A 246 -6.22 -10.46 -15.08
C PRO A 246 -6.77 -11.46 -14.06
N VAL A 247 -6.69 -11.17 -12.75
CA VAL A 247 -7.29 -11.98 -11.67
C VAL A 247 -8.61 -11.41 -11.16
N TYR A 248 -9.18 -10.42 -11.85
CA TYR A 248 -10.44 -9.80 -11.43
C TYR A 248 -11.61 -10.81 -11.31
N GLN A 249 -11.62 -11.88 -12.10
CA GLN A 249 -12.62 -12.95 -11.93
C GLN A 249 -12.48 -13.68 -10.58
N LEU A 250 -11.25 -13.93 -10.12
CA LEU A 250 -11.01 -14.51 -8.79
C LEU A 250 -11.37 -13.50 -7.68
N TYR A 251 -11.18 -12.20 -7.92
CA TYR A 251 -11.64 -11.15 -7.01
C TYR A 251 -13.17 -11.17 -6.87
N ARG A 252 -13.91 -11.32 -7.98
CA ARG A 252 -15.38 -11.46 -7.93
C ARG A 252 -15.83 -12.69 -7.14
N GLU A 253 -15.13 -13.82 -7.28
CA GLU A 253 -15.39 -14.99 -6.46
C GLU A 253 -15.14 -14.71 -4.97
N LEU A 254 -14.06 -13.99 -4.64
CA LEU A 254 -13.77 -13.57 -3.28
C LEU A 254 -14.86 -12.63 -2.73
N GLN A 255 -15.35 -11.67 -3.52
CA GLN A 255 -16.44 -10.79 -3.11
C GLN A 255 -17.71 -11.57 -2.77
N PHE A 256 -18.04 -12.59 -3.55
CA PHE A 256 -19.15 -13.47 -3.23
C PHE A 256 -18.91 -14.26 -1.92
N LEU A 257 -17.71 -14.79 -1.72
CA LEU A 257 -17.31 -15.46 -0.48
C LEU A 257 -17.45 -14.54 0.74
N LEU A 258 -17.09 -13.27 0.59
CA LEU A 258 -17.21 -12.24 1.63
C LEU A 258 -18.65 -11.91 1.95
N ALA A 259 -19.52 -11.79 0.94
CA ALA A 259 -20.95 -11.58 1.14
C ALA A 259 -21.59 -12.75 1.93
N LEU A 260 -21.19 -14.00 1.65
CA LEU A 260 -21.62 -15.17 2.43
C LEU A 260 -21.10 -15.12 3.87
N ALA A 261 -19.83 -14.72 4.06
CA ALA A 261 -19.22 -14.60 5.38
C ALA A 261 -19.89 -13.52 6.23
N GLU A 262 -20.18 -12.34 5.66
CA GLU A 262 -20.89 -11.28 6.36
C GLU A 262 -22.34 -11.71 6.65
N GLY A 263 -23.00 -12.40 5.71
CA GLY A 263 -24.34 -12.95 5.93
C GLY A 263 -24.40 -13.97 7.06
N LEU A 264 -23.34 -14.75 7.28
CA LEU A 264 -23.24 -15.65 8.45
C LEU A 264 -23.10 -14.88 9.77
N LYS A 265 -22.47 -13.71 9.74
CA LYS A 265 -22.21 -12.87 10.91
C LYS A 265 -23.40 -12.00 11.29
N THR A 266 -24.07 -11.41 10.30
CA THR A 266 -25.19 -10.46 10.48
C THR A 266 -26.56 -11.12 10.39
N GLY A 267 -26.65 -12.30 9.77
CA GLY A 267 -27.91 -12.96 9.43
C GLY A 267 -28.57 -12.40 8.16
N VAL A 268 -27.97 -11.41 7.50
CA VAL A 268 -28.48 -10.79 6.27
C VAL A 268 -27.43 -10.94 5.17
N THR A 269 -27.75 -11.73 4.14
CA THR A 269 -26.88 -11.92 2.97
C THR A 269 -27.31 -10.99 1.85
N GLU A 270 -26.40 -10.14 1.40
CA GLU A 270 -26.54 -9.39 0.16
C GLU A 270 -26.20 -10.31 -1.02
N TRP A 271 -27.20 -10.61 -1.85
CA TRP A 271 -27.02 -11.46 -3.02
C TRP A 271 -26.57 -10.61 -4.21
N PRO A 272 -25.49 -11.01 -4.91
CA PRO A 272 -25.05 -10.30 -6.11
C PRO A 272 -26.10 -10.39 -7.22
N GLU A 273 -26.13 -9.39 -8.10
CA GLU A 273 -27.03 -9.42 -9.26
C GLU A 273 -26.64 -10.58 -10.20
N PRO A 274 -27.62 -11.41 -10.61
CA PRO A 274 -27.36 -12.52 -11.52
C PRO A 274 -26.98 -11.98 -12.90
N LEU A 275 -25.82 -12.42 -13.40
CA LEU A 275 -25.28 -12.04 -14.71
C LEU A 275 -25.70 -13.02 -15.83
N GLU A 276 -26.21 -14.20 -15.47
CA GLU A 276 -26.64 -15.26 -16.39
C GLU A 276 -28.16 -15.46 -16.32
N SER A 277 -28.75 -15.90 -17.43
CA SER A 277 -30.21 -16.10 -17.55
C SER A 277 -30.71 -17.41 -16.94
N GLU A 278 -29.81 -18.37 -16.69
CA GLU A 278 -30.14 -19.69 -16.14
C GLU A 278 -30.10 -19.67 -14.61
N SER A 279 -31.07 -20.31 -13.97
CA SER A 279 -31.13 -20.36 -12.51
C SER A 279 -30.13 -21.36 -11.92
N ALA A 280 -29.63 -21.11 -10.70
CA ALA A 280 -28.77 -22.08 -10.00
C ALA A 280 -29.41 -23.47 -9.86
N VAL A 281 -30.74 -23.52 -9.69
CA VAL A 281 -31.48 -24.77 -9.53
C VAL A 281 -31.41 -25.61 -10.81
N GLU A 282 -31.59 -24.98 -11.98
CA GLU A 282 -31.50 -25.67 -13.28
C GLU A 282 -30.09 -26.21 -13.52
N LEU A 283 -29.06 -25.41 -13.25
CA LEU A 283 -27.66 -25.83 -13.40
C LEU A 283 -27.27 -26.98 -12.47
N VAL A 284 -27.75 -26.96 -11.22
CA VAL A 284 -27.52 -28.06 -10.27
C VAL A 284 -28.29 -29.30 -10.71
N GLN A 285 -29.53 -29.15 -11.17
CA GLN A 285 -30.33 -30.28 -11.65
C GLN A 285 -29.71 -30.93 -12.89
N GLU A 286 -29.26 -30.14 -13.86
CA GLU A 286 -28.52 -30.62 -15.03
C GLU A 286 -27.26 -31.37 -14.61
N PHE A 287 -26.46 -30.76 -13.72
CA PHE A 287 -25.23 -31.37 -13.20
C PHE A 287 -25.48 -32.74 -12.55
N LEU A 288 -26.52 -32.84 -11.71
CA LEU A 288 -26.93 -34.09 -11.08
C LEU A 288 -27.39 -35.13 -12.11
N THR A 289 -28.16 -34.72 -13.13
CA THR A 289 -28.61 -35.64 -14.18
C THR A 289 -27.46 -36.19 -15.02
N ASP A 290 -26.45 -35.37 -15.30
CA ASP A 290 -25.27 -35.80 -16.04
C ASP A 290 -24.39 -36.77 -15.24
N LEU A 291 -24.27 -36.55 -13.93
CA LEU A 291 -23.61 -37.51 -13.05
C LEU A 291 -24.37 -38.84 -12.99
N LYS A 292 -25.70 -38.79 -12.92
CA LYS A 292 -26.55 -39.98 -12.95
C LYS A 292 -26.39 -40.76 -14.26
N LYS A 293 -26.41 -40.09 -15.41
CA LYS A 293 -26.16 -40.71 -16.73
C LYS A 293 -24.79 -41.39 -16.81
N LYS A 294 -23.75 -40.75 -16.24
CA LYS A 294 -22.39 -41.32 -16.18
C LYS A 294 -22.33 -42.56 -15.29
N LEU A 295 -23.08 -42.57 -14.19
CA LEU A 295 -23.16 -43.72 -13.28
C LEU A 295 -23.96 -44.89 -13.90
N ASP A 296 -25.05 -44.59 -14.59
CA ASP A 296 -25.93 -45.56 -15.28
C ASP A 296 -25.30 -46.13 -16.57
N GLY A 297 -24.07 -45.72 -16.93
CA GLY A 297 -23.32 -46.26 -18.06
C GLY A 297 -23.78 -45.79 -19.44
N TYR A 298 -24.64 -44.76 -19.52
CA TYR A 298 -25.06 -44.15 -20.78
C TYR A 298 -23.97 -43.20 -21.31
N CYS A 299 -22.85 -43.75 -21.77
CA CYS A 299 -21.86 -42.99 -22.54
C CYS A 299 -22.34 -42.84 -23.99
N ILE A 300 -22.96 -41.71 -24.35
CA ILE A 300 -22.82 -41.21 -25.72
C ILE A 300 -21.46 -40.53 -25.76
N SER A 301 -20.43 -41.26 -26.19
CA SER A 301 -19.15 -40.67 -26.54
C SER A 301 -19.33 -39.85 -27.82
N GLY A 302 -19.85 -38.64 -27.68
CA GLY A 302 -19.70 -37.57 -28.66
C GLY A 302 -18.57 -36.68 -28.17
N HIS A 303 -17.38 -36.84 -28.75
CA HIS A 303 -16.37 -35.78 -28.73
C HIS A 303 -16.99 -34.54 -29.39
N SER A 304 -17.60 -33.64 -28.64
CA SER A 304 -17.66 -32.24 -29.05
C SER A 304 -16.43 -31.56 -28.45
N ASN A 305 -15.36 -31.60 -29.23
CA ASN A 305 -14.33 -30.58 -29.12
C ASN A 305 -14.97 -29.25 -29.57
N GLU A 306 -15.82 -28.64 -28.74
CA GLU A 306 -16.22 -27.25 -28.93
C GLU A 306 -15.12 -26.36 -28.38
N THR A 307 -14.02 -26.34 -29.13
CA THR A 307 -13.21 -25.14 -29.27
C THR A 307 -13.97 -24.22 -30.22
N GLU A 308 -15.00 -23.54 -29.72
CA GLU A 308 -15.49 -22.35 -30.39
C GLU A 308 -14.38 -21.29 -30.34
N LYS A 309 -13.59 -21.28 -31.41
CA LYS A 309 -12.75 -20.15 -31.79
C LYS A 309 -13.67 -18.97 -32.08
N ILE A 310 -14.02 -18.21 -31.05
CA ILE A 310 -14.42 -16.82 -31.24
C ILE A 310 -13.17 -16.08 -31.72
N LYS A 311 -13.11 -15.83 -33.04
CA LYS A 311 -12.15 -14.91 -33.65
C LYS A 311 -12.48 -13.50 -33.14
N CYS A 312 -11.70 -13.04 -32.17
CA CYS A 312 -11.57 -11.62 -31.86
C CYS A 312 -10.07 -11.30 -31.89
N ASP A 313 -9.67 -10.27 -32.63
CA ASP A 313 -8.27 -9.91 -32.90
C ASP A 313 -7.50 -9.41 -31.64
N THR A 314 -8.09 -9.55 -30.45
CA THR A 314 -7.50 -9.40 -29.11
C THR A 314 -6.75 -10.65 -28.59
N ALA A 315 -6.79 -11.76 -29.33
CA ALA A 315 -6.36 -13.10 -28.88
C ALA A 315 -4.86 -13.26 -28.51
N ALA A 316 -3.96 -12.37 -28.94
CA ALA A 316 -2.53 -12.47 -28.63
C ALA A 316 -2.20 -12.07 -27.17
N VAL A 317 -2.91 -11.09 -26.62
CA VAL A 317 -2.79 -10.68 -25.21
C VAL A 317 -3.62 -11.61 -24.32
N ASP A 318 -4.81 -11.99 -24.78
CA ASP A 318 -5.73 -12.88 -24.06
C ASP A 318 -5.19 -14.32 -23.94
N SER A 319 -4.43 -14.81 -24.94
CA SER A 319 -3.73 -16.09 -24.85
C SER A 319 -2.53 -16.06 -23.89
N SER A 320 -1.86 -14.91 -23.73
CA SER A 320 -0.78 -14.74 -22.75
C SER A 320 -1.34 -14.72 -21.32
N ILE A 321 -2.46 -14.04 -21.09
CA ILE A 321 -3.18 -14.00 -19.81
C ILE A 321 -3.78 -15.39 -19.46
N LYS A 322 -4.41 -16.08 -20.42
CA LYS A 322 -4.88 -17.47 -20.25
C LYS A 322 -3.75 -18.47 -20.01
N SER A 323 -2.52 -18.19 -20.46
CA SER A 323 -1.35 -19.04 -20.16
C SER A 323 -0.77 -18.82 -18.76
N ILE A 324 -1.00 -17.64 -18.15
CA ILE A 324 -0.57 -17.35 -16.78
C ILE A 324 -1.50 -18.06 -15.79
N PHE A 325 -2.79 -18.18 -16.13
CA PHE A 325 -3.82 -18.87 -15.36
C PHE A 325 -4.42 -20.04 -16.15
N SER A 326 -3.81 -21.21 -16.03
CA SER A 326 -4.56 -22.43 -16.30
C SER A 326 -5.49 -22.64 -15.11
N GLU A 327 -6.80 -22.42 -15.31
CA GLU A 327 -7.80 -22.82 -14.30
C GLU A 327 -7.56 -24.27 -13.91
N ARG A 328 -7.68 -24.58 -12.61
CA ARG A 328 -7.49 -25.95 -12.13
C ARG A 328 -8.54 -26.83 -12.80
N GLY A 329 -8.10 -27.74 -13.67
CA GLY A 329 -8.97 -28.63 -14.43
C GLY A 329 -9.46 -29.85 -13.63
N ASP A 330 -8.75 -30.21 -12.57
CA ASP A 330 -9.10 -31.25 -11.60
C ASP A 330 -9.97 -30.68 -10.49
N LEU A 331 -11.21 -30.33 -10.81
CA LEU A 331 -12.22 -29.93 -9.82
C LEU A 331 -12.98 -31.18 -9.33
N ASP A 332 -13.09 -31.35 -8.02
CA ASP A 332 -13.99 -32.35 -7.44
C ASP A 332 -15.46 -31.93 -7.50
N PHE A 333 -16.35 -32.80 -7.02
CA PHE A 333 -17.79 -32.53 -7.05
C PHE A 333 -18.18 -31.26 -6.29
N ALA A 334 -17.61 -31.01 -5.11
CA ALA A 334 -17.96 -29.85 -4.31
C ALA A 334 -17.45 -28.56 -4.98
N GLU A 335 -16.28 -28.62 -5.59
CA GLU A 335 -15.69 -27.48 -6.31
C GLU A 335 -16.44 -27.16 -7.61
N GLN A 336 -16.88 -28.19 -8.35
CA GLN A 336 -17.78 -28.01 -9.49
C GLN A 336 -19.12 -27.41 -9.07
N LEU A 337 -19.66 -27.85 -7.93
CA LEU A 337 -20.87 -27.28 -7.36
C LEU A 337 -20.70 -25.79 -7.04
N TRP A 338 -19.59 -25.39 -6.42
CA TRP A 338 -19.26 -23.98 -6.21
C TRP A 338 -19.23 -23.21 -7.54
N CYS A 339 -18.55 -23.73 -8.56
CA CYS A 339 -18.48 -23.07 -9.86
C CYS A 339 -19.85 -22.89 -10.53
N LYS A 340 -20.80 -23.78 -10.28
CA LYS A 340 -22.19 -23.70 -10.76
C LYS A 340 -23.06 -22.77 -9.92
N MET A 341 -22.80 -22.67 -8.62
CA MET A 341 -23.60 -21.89 -7.67
C MET A 341 -23.03 -20.50 -7.36
N ARG A 342 -21.79 -20.19 -7.77
CA ARG A 342 -21.18 -18.87 -7.58
C ARG A 342 -22.05 -17.77 -8.19
N SER A 343 -21.81 -16.53 -7.77
CA SER A 343 -22.53 -15.25 -7.98
C SER A 343 -23.32 -15.00 -9.27
N LYS A 344 -23.13 -15.80 -10.31
CA LYS A 344 -23.89 -15.73 -11.55
C LYS A 344 -25.27 -16.42 -11.48
N CYS A 345 -25.47 -17.35 -10.53
CA CYS A 345 -26.63 -18.26 -10.57
C CYS A 345 -27.48 -18.29 -9.30
N VAL A 346 -26.89 -18.13 -8.10
CA VAL A 346 -27.66 -18.07 -6.84
C VAL A 346 -28.01 -16.63 -6.54
N SER A 347 -29.31 -16.33 -6.60
CA SER A 347 -29.87 -14.99 -6.38
C SER A 347 -30.64 -14.87 -5.07
N SER A 348 -30.89 -15.99 -4.38
CA SER A 348 -31.65 -15.98 -3.13
C SER A 348 -31.32 -17.16 -2.19
N TYR A 349 -31.64 -16.96 -0.91
CA TYR A 349 -31.55 -18.01 0.12
C TYR A 349 -32.46 -19.21 -0.18
N GLN A 350 -33.60 -19.01 -0.84
CA GLN A 350 -34.52 -20.10 -1.18
C GLN A 350 -33.95 -21.02 -2.27
N GLU A 351 -33.31 -20.45 -3.30
CA GLU A 351 -32.62 -21.23 -4.32
C GLU A 351 -31.51 -22.08 -3.70
N LEU A 352 -30.78 -21.54 -2.72
CA LEU A 352 -29.74 -22.27 -2.00
C LEU A 352 -30.30 -23.50 -1.26
N ILE A 353 -31.43 -23.35 -0.57
CA ILE A 353 -32.13 -24.47 0.08
C ILE A 353 -32.54 -25.52 -0.95
N VAL A 354 -33.14 -25.09 -2.07
CA VAL A 354 -33.60 -26.01 -3.12
C VAL A 354 -32.42 -26.80 -3.69
N CYS A 355 -31.32 -26.14 -4.03
CA CYS A 355 -30.11 -26.78 -4.55
C CYS A 355 -29.56 -27.84 -3.58
N PHE A 356 -29.37 -27.50 -2.30
CA PHE A 356 -28.87 -28.47 -1.33
C PHE A 356 -29.87 -29.59 -1.04
N THR A 357 -31.17 -29.32 -1.07
CA THR A 357 -32.21 -30.35 -0.92
C THR A 357 -32.12 -31.38 -2.05
N LEU A 358 -31.94 -30.94 -3.29
CA LEU A 358 -31.77 -31.83 -4.44
C LEU A 358 -30.54 -32.72 -4.27
N ILE A 359 -29.40 -32.12 -3.88
CA ILE A 359 -28.13 -32.84 -3.71
C ILE A 359 -28.22 -33.88 -2.59
N ILE A 360 -28.74 -33.49 -1.42
CA ILE A 360 -28.88 -34.40 -0.27
C ILE A 360 -29.80 -35.56 -0.64
N LYS A 361 -30.93 -35.29 -1.29
CA LYS A 361 -31.84 -36.36 -1.76
C LYS A 361 -31.13 -37.30 -2.73
N SER A 362 -30.42 -36.79 -3.74
CA SER A 362 -29.71 -37.68 -4.68
C SER A 362 -28.63 -38.51 -4.00
N LEU A 363 -27.97 -37.99 -2.96
CA LEU A 363 -27.02 -38.76 -2.14
C LEU A 363 -27.73 -39.82 -1.26
N GLU A 364 -28.86 -39.49 -0.65
CA GLU A 364 -29.64 -40.39 0.22
C GLU A 364 -30.20 -41.58 -0.55
N HIS A 365 -30.68 -41.33 -1.77
CA HIS A 365 -31.21 -42.37 -2.66
C HIS A 365 -30.10 -43.16 -3.37
N GLY A 366 -28.82 -42.77 -3.19
CA GLY A 366 -27.68 -43.42 -3.83
C GLY A 366 -27.66 -43.25 -5.36
N GLU A 367 -28.33 -42.22 -5.89
CA GLU A 367 -28.39 -41.95 -7.33
C GLU A 367 -27.06 -41.44 -7.91
N ILE A 368 -26.19 -40.92 -7.05
CA ILE A 368 -24.88 -40.39 -7.39
C ILE A 368 -23.83 -40.90 -6.39
N GLN A 369 -22.61 -41.12 -6.87
CA GLN A 369 -21.44 -41.41 -6.05
C GLN A 369 -20.29 -40.45 -6.44
N PRO A 370 -20.43 -39.15 -6.12
CA PRO A 370 -19.50 -38.14 -6.57
C PRO A 370 -18.13 -38.31 -5.91
N TRP A 371 -17.05 -37.95 -6.58
CA TRP A 371 -15.70 -37.99 -6.00
C TRP A 371 -15.33 -36.65 -5.33
N ILE A 372 -14.53 -36.71 -4.25
CA ILE A 372 -14.06 -35.56 -3.47
C ILE A 372 -12.55 -35.66 -3.20
N HIS A 373 -11.85 -34.52 -3.19
CA HIS A 373 -10.45 -34.48 -2.76
C HIS A 373 -10.28 -34.85 -1.27
N GLN A 374 -9.15 -35.47 -0.95
CA GLN A 374 -8.77 -35.73 0.44
C GLN A 374 -8.48 -34.42 1.19
N GLY A 375 -8.87 -34.35 2.46
CA GLY A 375 -8.60 -33.22 3.35
C GLY A 375 -9.70 -32.15 3.42
N SER A 376 -10.77 -32.23 2.62
CA SER A 376 -11.93 -31.33 2.72
C SER A 376 -12.71 -31.58 4.00
N SER A 377 -12.89 -30.55 4.83
CA SER A 377 -13.55 -30.65 6.15
C SER A 377 -15.00 -30.14 6.20
N SER A 378 -15.51 -29.70 5.04
CA SER A 378 -16.86 -29.17 4.89
C SER A 378 -17.96 -30.16 5.29
N LEU A 379 -19.12 -29.62 5.65
CA LEU A 379 -20.30 -30.43 5.96
C LEU A 379 -20.73 -31.28 4.76
N LEU A 380 -20.69 -30.71 3.55
CA LEU A 380 -21.03 -31.46 2.33
C LEU A 380 -20.06 -32.61 2.07
N SER A 381 -18.76 -32.43 2.30
CA SER A 381 -17.80 -33.53 2.10
C SER A 381 -18.05 -34.69 3.07
N LYS A 382 -18.42 -34.40 4.32
CA LYS A 382 -18.81 -35.41 5.33
C LYS A 382 -20.06 -36.16 4.91
N LEU A 383 -21.09 -35.48 4.39
CA LEU A 383 -22.32 -36.12 3.92
C LEU A 383 -22.07 -37.05 2.73
N ILE A 384 -21.22 -36.65 1.78
CA ILE A 384 -20.84 -37.50 0.64
C ILE A 384 -20.07 -38.74 1.13
N GLN A 385 -19.13 -38.58 2.06
CA GLN A 385 -18.40 -39.72 2.65
C GLN A 385 -19.35 -40.69 3.38
N GLN A 386 -20.32 -40.17 4.12
CA GLN A 386 -21.35 -40.95 4.80
C GLN A 386 -22.26 -41.70 3.81
N SER A 387 -22.58 -41.08 2.67
CA SER A 387 -23.39 -41.68 1.59
C SER A 387 -22.75 -42.98 1.07
N TYR A 388 -21.42 -43.04 0.92
CA TYR A 388 -20.73 -44.27 0.51
C TYR A 388 -20.91 -45.43 1.50
N HIS A 389 -21.20 -45.13 2.77
CA HIS A 389 -21.45 -46.11 3.81
C HIS A 389 -22.94 -46.41 4.01
N GLY A 390 -23.81 -45.85 3.17
CA GLY A 390 -25.25 -46.13 3.14
C GLY A 390 -26.06 -45.53 4.28
N LYS A 391 -25.50 -44.59 5.06
CA LYS A 391 -26.20 -43.91 6.15
C LYS A 391 -25.79 -42.45 6.23
N ILE A 392 -26.64 -41.57 5.71
CA ILE A 392 -26.47 -40.12 5.77
C ILE A 392 -27.16 -39.57 7.03
N GLU A 393 -26.49 -38.65 7.71
CA GLU A 393 -27.09 -37.92 8.83
C GLU A 393 -28.14 -36.92 8.35
N VAL A 394 -29.27 -36.81 9.06
CA VAL A 394 -30.33 -35.87 8.70
C VAL A 394 -29.87 -34.45 9.02
N VAL A 395 -29.58 -33.67 7.97
CA VAL A 395 -29.19 -32.26 8.10
C VAL A 395 -30.41 -31.36 7.94
N SER A 396 -30.65 -30.49 8.93
CA SER A 396 -31.67 -29.44 8.83
C SER A 396 -31.13 -28.26 8.02
N LEU A 397 -31.69 -28.03 6.82
CA LEU A 397 -31.41 -26.86 5.98
C LEU A 397 -32.17 -25.60 6.46
N SER A 398 -32.06 -25.30 7.76
CA SER A 398 -32.69 -24.14 8.38
C SER A 398 -31.64 -23.18 8.98
N GLY A 399 -32.04 -21.93 9.20
CA GLY A 399 -31.17 -20.89 9.77
C GLY A 399 -29.98 -20.57 8.87
N ILE A 400 -28.76 -20.59 9.42
CA ILE A 400 -27.54 -20.22 8.70
C ILE A 400 -26.86 -21.42 7.99
N THR A 401 -27.35 -22.64 8.21
CA THR A 401 -26.71 -23.88 7.74
C THR A 401 -26.46 -23.89 6.22
N PRO A 402 -27.43 -23.51 5.35
CA PRO A 402 -27.18 -23.51 3.91
C PRO A 402 -26.06 -22.53 3.50
N ILE A 403 -26.02 -21.35 4.11
CA ILE A 403 -24.99 -20.34 3.84
C ILE A 403 -23.62 -20.86 4.30
N GLN A 404 -23.57 -21.48 5.48
CA GLN A 404 -22.36 -22.12 5.99
C GLN A 404 -21.84 -23.20 5.05
N MET A 405 -22.72 -24.09 4.56
CA MET A 405 -22.33 -25.14 3.61
C MET A 405 -21.72 -24.55 2.34
N LEU A 406 -22.33 -23.50 1.77
CA LEU A 406 -21.81 -22.86 0.56
C LEU A 406 -20.48 -22.15 0.81
N LEU A 407 -20.35 -21.46 1.96
CA LEU A 407 -19.10 -20.79 2.36
C LEU A 407 -17.95 -21.79 2.50
N GLU A 408 -18.17 -22.92 3.18
CA GLU A 408 -17.16 -23.96 3.38
C GLU A 408 -16.65 -24.53 2.06
N ILE A 409 -17.56 -24.78 1.11
CA ILE A 409 -17.19 -25.29 -0.22
C ILE A 409 -16.38 -24.23 -0.99
N GLY A 410 -16.80 -22.96 -0.95
CA GLY A 410 -16.07 -21.86 -1.57
C GLY A 410 -14.67 -21.67 -0.99
N LEU A 411 -14.54 -21.76 0.34
CA LEU A 411 -13.24 -21.70 1.03
C LEU A 411 -12.32 -22.84 0.59
N ASP A 412 -12.80 -24.08 0.57
CA ASP A 412 -12.00 -25.24 0.16
C ASP A 412 -11.51 -25.08 -1.29
N LYS A 413 -12.40 -24.65 -2.20
CA LYS A 413 -12.07 -24.41 -3.61
C LYS A 413 -11.01 -23.31 -3.76
N MET A 414 -11.28 -22.13 -3.19
CA MET A 414 -10.39 -20.98 -3.33
C MET A 414 -9.02 -21.23 -2.70
N LYS A 415 -8.95 -21.83 -1.52
CA LYS A 415 -7.67 -22.21 -0.89
C LYS A 415 -6.83 -23.08 -1.82
N LYS A 416 -7.42 -24.11 -2.43
CA LYS A 416 -6.70 -24.99 -3.38
C LYS A 416 -6.30 -24.26 -4.66
N ASP A 417 -7.09 -23.31 -5.15
CA ASP A 417 -6.73 -22.50 -6.31
C ASP A 417 -5.50 -21.62 -6.04
N TYR A 418 -5.50 -20.90 -4.91
CA TYR A 418 -4.35 -20.09 -4.52
C TYR A 418 -3.12 -20.97 -4.29
N VAL A 419 -3.27 -22.10 -3.59
CA VAL A 419 -2.17 -23.05 -3.37
C VAL A 419 -1.62 -23.57 -4.70
N SER A 420 -2.49 -23.99 -5.63
CA SER A 420 -2.07 -24.45 -6.95
C SER A 420 -1.29 -23.36 -7.69
N PHE A 421 -1.78 -22.12 -7.67
CA PHE A 421 -1.07 -20.98 -8.27
C PHE A 421 0.31 -20.78 -7.65
N PHE A 422 0.41 -20.68 -6.33
CA PHE A 422 1.68 -20.40 -5.66
C PHE A 422 2.68 -21.56 -5.73
N ILE A 423 2.20 -22.82 -5.82
CA ILE A 423 3.04 -23.98 -6.08
C ILE A 423 3.61 -23.90 -7.50
N VAL A 424 2.77 -23.69 -8.50
CA VAL A 424 3.16 -23.74 -9.91
C VAL A 424 4.04 -22.55 -10.30
N LYS A 425 3.69 -21.34 -9.86
CA LYS A 425 4.35 -20.09 -10.32
C LYS A 425 5.45 -19.60 -9.39
N SER A 426 5.31 -19.80 -8.08
CA SER A 426 6.27 -19.31 -7.09
C SER A 426 7.08 -20.43 -6.43
N GLY A 427 6.88 -21.71 -6.79
CA GLY A 427 7.65 -22.83 -6.22
C GLY A 427 7.58 -22.95 -4.69
N SER A 428 6.65 -22.27 -4.03
CA SER A 428 6.69 -21.98 -2.59
C SER A 428 5.88 -22.99 -1.75
N CYS A 429 5.81 -24.24 -2.22
CA CYS A 429 4.87 -25.28 -1.78
C CYS A 429 4.79 -25.51 -0.26
N LEU A 430 5.92 -25.49 0.46
CA LEU A 430 5.95 -25.89 1.87
C LEU A 430 5.63 -24.77 2.87
N LEU A 431 5.49 -23.52 2.43
CA LEU A 431 5.45 -22.37 3.34
C LEU A 431 4.03 -21.84 3.65
N PHE A 432 3.05 -22.29 2.85
CA PHE A 432 1.65 -21.84 2.90
C PHE A 432 0.76 -22.64 3.86
N GLN A 433 1.09 -23.90 4.11
CA GLN A 433 0.13 -24.87 4.65
C GLN A 433 -0.35 -24.57 6.07
N ASP A 434 0.52 -24.11 6.97
CA ASP A 434 0.15 -24.04 8.39
C ASP A 434 -0.70 -22.83 8.76
N TYR A 435 -0.46 -21.67 8.13
CA TYR A 435 -1.20 -20.44 8.44
C TYR A 435 -2.40 -20.25 7.50
N PHE A 436 -2.16 -20.06 6.20
CA PHE A 436 -3.20 -19.61 5.28
C PHE A 436 -4.25 -20.70 4.96
N ILE A 437 -3.88 -21.98 5.07
CA ILE A 437 -4.77 -23.10 4.68
C ILE A 437 -5.47 -23.73 5.89
N SER A 438 -5.03 -23.42 7.11
CA SER A 438 -5.56 -24.01 8.34
C SER A 438 -7.09 -23.93 8.44
N THR A 439 -7.72 -25.06 8.75
CA THR A 439 -9.15 -25.18 9.05
C THR A 439 -9.44 -25.22 10.55
N SER A 440 -8.40 -25.09 11.39
CA SER A 440 -8.52 -25.11 12.86
C SER A 440 -9.08 -23.81 13.45
N VAL A 441 -9.09 -22.74 12.65
CA VAL A 441 -9.65 -21.42 13.02
C VAL A 441 -11.07 -21.28 12.51
N ASP A 442 -11.82 -20.32 13.05
CA ASP A 442 -13.20 -20.07 12.65
C ASP A 442 -13.31 -19.64 11.17
N LEU A 443 -14.52 -19.77 10.62
CA LEU A 443 -14.76 -19.49 9.19
C LEU A 443 -14.47 -18.03 8.81
N GLN A 444 -14.67 -17.07 9.72
CA GLN A 444 -14.39 -15.66 9.43
C GLN A 444 -12.89 -15.44 9.27
N GLU A 445 -12.09 -15.98 10.19
CA GLU A 445 -10.63 -15.93 10.07
C GLU A 445 -10.12 -16.68 8.83
N GLN A 446 -10.74 -17.80 8.45
CA GLN A 446 -10.39 -18.49 7.20
C GLN A 446 -10.65 -17.62 5.97
N VAL A 447 -11.76 -16.89 5.93
CA VAL A 447 -12.07 -15.94 4.85
C VAL A 447 -11.06 -14.79 4.81
N HIS A 448 -10.71 -14.20 5.96
CA HIS A 448 -9.68 -13.15 6.02
C HIS A 448 -8.31 -13.63 5.53
N ARG A 449 -7.93 -14.88 5.81
CA ARG A 449 -6.69 -15.46 5.28
C ARG A 449 -6.74 -15.66 3.77
N VAL A 450 -7.90 -16.01 3.22
CA VAL A 450 -8.09 -16.11 1.76
C VAL A 450 -8.04 -14.73 1.11
N GLN A 451 -8.57 -13.67 1.74
CA GLN A 451 -8.39 -12.29 1.26
C GLN A 451 -6.90 -11.91 1.18
N LYS A 452 -6.12 -12.22 2.23
CA LYS A 452 -4.66 -12.00 2.23
C LYS A 452 -3.97 -12.74 1.08
N LEU A 453 -4.33 -14.01 0.83
CA LEU A 453 -3.81 -14.78 -0.31
C LEU A 453 -4.16 -14.14 -1.65
N HIS A 454 -5.36 -13.58 -1.78
CA HIS A 454 -5.79 -12.92 -2.99
C HIS A 454 -5.01 -11.63 -3.25
N HIS A 455 -4.85 -10.79 -2.23
CA HIS A 455 -4.07 -9.56 -2.37
C HIS A 455 -2.61 -9.86 -2.73
N MET A 456 -2.02 -10.90 -2.11
CA MET A 456 -0.70 -11.40 -2.51
C MET A 456 -0.67 -11.84 -3.98
N LEU A 457 -1.71 -12.53 -4.45
CA LEU A 457 -1.82 -12.95 -5.84
C LEU A 457 -1.82 -11.73 -6.77
N GLU A 458 -2.64 -10.72 -6.48
CA GLU A 458 -2.71 -9.49 -7.27
C GLU A 458 -1.36 -8.78 -7.37
N ILE A 459 -0.59 -8.73 -6.27
CA ILE A 459 0.77 -8.19 -6.25
C ILE A 459 1.67 -8.99 -7.20
N MET A 460 1.70 -10.32 -7.08
CA MET A 460 2.56 -11.17 -7.94
C MET A 460 2.22 -11.01 -9.42
N VAL A 461 0.93 -10.93 -9.71
CA VAL A 461 0.40 -10.88 -11.06
C VAL A 461 0.65 -9.53 -11.69
N SER A 462 0.44 -8.45 -10.94
CA SER A 462 0.83 -7.10 -11.36
C SER A 462 2.32 -7.04 -11.70
N CYS A 463 3.20 -7.55 -10.85
CA CYS A 463 4.63 -7.61 -11.16
C CYS A 463 4.97 -8.51 -12.36
N THR A 464 4.22 -9.59 -12.58
CA THR A 464 4.42 -10.48 -13.74
C THR A 464 4.00 -9.80 -15.04
N VAL A 465 2.83 -9.18 -15.07
CA VAL A 465 2.27 -8.55 -16.28
C VAL A 465 3.00 -7.25 -16.61
N LEU A 466 3.22 -6.40 -15.61
CA LEU A 466 3.74 -5.05 -15.81
C LEU A 466 5.26 -5.04 -15.93
N LEU A 467 5.95 -5.83 -15.11
CA LEU A 467 7.42 -5.84 -15.03
C LEU A 467 8.07 -7.08 -15.68
N GLN A 468 7.27 -8.03 -16.18
CA GLN A 468 7.76 -9.28 -16.79
C GLN A 468 8.65 -10.09 -15.84
N PHE A 469 8.33 -10.04 -14.54
CA PHE A 469 9.09 -10.77 -13.53
C PHE A 469 9.01 -12.28 -13.74
N LYS A 470 10.17 -12.93 -13.62
CA LYS A 470 10.31 -14.39 -13.64
C LYS A 470 10.33 -14.95 -12.22
N HIS A 471 10.28 -16.28 -12.11
CA HIS A 471 10.32 -17.02 -10.84
C HIS A 471 11.39 -16.51 -9.85
N GLU A 472 12.59 -16.16 -10.33
CA GLU A 472 13.70 -15.66 -9.50
C GLU A 472 13.35 -14.43 -8.66
N ASN A 473 12.46 -13.56 -9.15
CA ASN A 473 12.03 -12.35 -8.44
C ASN A 473 10.67 -12.53 -7.75
N LEU A 474 9.80 -13.39 -8.30
CA LEU A 474 8.49 -13.69 -7.71
C LEU A 474 8.60 -14.48 -6.40
N PHE A 475 9.58 -15.39 -6.31
CA PHE A 475 9.82 -16.16 -5.09
C PHE A 475 10.12 -15.27 -3.87
N PRO A 476 11.17 -14.41 -3.88
CA PRO A 476 11.47 -13.55 -2.73
C PRO A 476 10.34 -12.56 -2.42
N LEU A 477 9.64 -12.07 -3.44
CA LEU A 477 8.49 -11.19 -3.24
C LEU A 477 7.35 -11.92 -2.51
N THR A 478 7.04 -13.16 -2.92
CA THR A 478 6.06 -14.01 -2.24
C THR A 478 6.45 -14.22 -0.78
N GLN A 479 7.74 -14.47 -0.49
CA GLN A 479 8.22 -14.62 0.90
C GLN A 479 8.03 -13.37 1.75
N ILE A 480 8.30 -12.18 1.18
CA ILE A 480 8.11 -10.90 1.87
C ILE A 480 6.64 -10.70 2.21
N CYS A 481 5.73 -10.87 1.25
CA CYS A 481 4.30 -10.73 1.49
C CYS A 481 3.76 -11.76 2.48
N MET A 482 4.20 -13.02 2.39
CA MET A 482 3.82 -14.08 3.32
C MET A 482 4.23 -13.75 4.76
N LYS A 483 5.47 -13.29 4.96
CA LYS A 483 5.97 -12.93 6.28
C LYS A 483 5.14 -11.80 6.87
N TYR A 484 4.88 -10.75 6.08
CA TYR A 484 4.06 -9.64 6.51
C TYR A 484 2.66 -10.08 6.94
N TYR A 485 1.95 -10.83 6.08
CA TYR A 485 0.56 -11.21 6.34
C TYR A 485 0.35 -12.28 7.40
N LYS A 486 1.40 -13.00 7.80
CA LYS A 486 1.36 -13.87 8.99
C LYS A 486 1.31 -13.07 10.29
N GLU A 487 1.93 -11.88 10.31
CA GLU A 487 2.12 -11.08 11.52
C GLU A 487 1.20 -9.84 11.57
N ASN A 488 0.63 -9.44 10.43
CA ASN A 488 -0.10 -8.18 10.29
C ASN A 488 -1.51 -8.40 9.70
N PRO A 489 -2.46 -7.49 9.96
CA PRO A 489 -3.76 -7.49 9.28
C PRO A 489 -3.62 -7.19 7.78
N LEU A 490 -4.70 -7.38 7.03
CA LEU A 490 -4.75 -6.92 5.64
C LEU A 490 -4.60 -5.39 5.61
N ASN A 491 -3.63 -4.89 4.84
CA ASN A 491 -3.37 -3.47 4.70
C ASN A 491 -2.87 -3.19 3.28
N GLU A 492 -3.78 -2.73 2.42
CA GLU A 492 -3.50 -2.44 1.01
C GLU A 492 -2.57 -1.23 0.83
N LYS A 493 -2.49 -0.36 1.84
CA LYS A 493 -1.57 0.80 1.87
C LYS A 493 -0.15 0.43 2.29
N HIS A 494 0.11 -0.84 2.65
CA HIS A 494 1.45 -1.29 3.00
C HIS A 494 2.37 -1.31 1.77
N VAL A 495 3.58 -0.75 1.92
CA VAL A 495 4.58 -0.72 0.86
C VAL A 495 5.49 -1.94 0.97
N PHE A 496 5.35 -2.89 0.05
CA PHE A 496 6.26 -4.03 -0.04
C PHE A 496 7.56 -3.64 -0.74
N GLN A 497 8.70 -3.93 -0.11
CA GLN A 497 10.02 -3.57 -0.63
C GLN A 497 10.78 -4.81 -1.11
N LEU A 498 11.06 -4.89 -2.41
CA LEU A 498 11.82 -5.97 -3.02
C LEU A 498 13.15 -5.45 -3.58
N PRO A 499 14.30 -5.87 -3.03
CA PRO A 499 15.60 -5.59 -3.64
C PRO A 499 15.72 -6.27 -5.01
N ILE A 500 16.03 -5.50 -6.04
CA ILE A 500 16.15 -6.00 -7.42
C ILE A 500 17.44 -5.51 -8.08
N ARG A 501 17.85 -6.18 -9.16
CA ARG A 501 18.92 -5.69 -10.02
C ARG A 501 18.39 -4.58 -10.94
N PRO A 502 19.06 -3.41 -11.07
CA PRO A 502 18.61 -2.34 -11.97
C PRO A 502 18.40 -2.79 -13.42
N ALA A 503 19.19 -3.77 -13.88
CA ALA A 503 19.06 -4.35 -15.22
C ALA A 503 17.66 -4.88 -15.55
N LEU A 504 16.88 -5.32 -14.55
CA LEU A 504 15.51 -5.82 -14.73
C LEU A 504 14.53 -4.73 -15.13
N VAL A 505 14.70 -3.53 -14.58
CA VAL A 505 13.81 -2.38 -14.80
C VAL A 505 14.44 -1.30 -15.69
N LYS A 506 15.60 -1.58 -16.28
CA LYS A 506 16.34 -0.67 -17.16
C LYS A 506 15.47 -0.04 -18.25
N LYS A 507 14.58 -0.83 -18.85
CA LYS A 507 13.70 -0.38 -19.94
C LYS A 507 12.78 0.77 -19.52
N PHE A 508 12.43 0.84 -18.24
CA PHE A 508 11.50 1.85 -17.72
C PHE A 508 12.20 3.17 -17.40
N TYR A 509 13.47 3.14 -16.95
CA TYR A 509 14.16 4.37 -16.50
C TYR A 509 15.22 4.89 -17.47
N GLN A 510 15.65 4.12 -18.47
CA GLN A 510 16.79 4.51 -19.33
C GLN A 510 16.53 5.78 -20.15
N ASN A 511 15.27 6.03 -20.54
CA ASN A 511 14.87 7.17 -21.36
C ASN A 511 13.81 8.06 -20.69
N ASP A 512 13.49 7.82 -19.41
CA ASP A 512 12.52 8.61 -18.67
C ASP A 512 13.21 9.52 -17.66
N ASN A 513 12.54 10.62 -17.30
CA ASN A 513 12.98 11.48 -16.23
C ASN A 513 12.44 10.96 -14.90
N PRO A 514 13.27 10.85 -13.87
CA PRO A 514 12.83 10.43 -12.54
C PRO A 514 11.81 11.40 -11.96
N GLU A 515 10.90 10.88 -11.13
CA GLU A 515 9.97 11.69 -10.34
C GLU A 515 10.73 12.46 -9.25
N ILE A 516 11.73 11.80 -8.66
CA ILE A 516 12.65 12.40 -7.70
C ILE A 516 14.07 12.02 -8.10
N TRP A 517 14.95 12.99 -8.25
CA TRP A 517 16.39 12.76 -8.35
C TRP A 517 17.12 13.56 -7.30
N LYS A 518 18.06 12.93 -6.61
CA LYS A 518 18.74 13.50 -5.46
C LYS A 518 20.21 13.13 -5.48
N VAL A 519 21.05 14.10 -5.15
CA VAL A 519 22.47 13.88 -4.83
C VAL A 519 22.77 14.36 -3.43
N ASP A 520 23.43 13.49 -2.68
CA ASP A 520 23.97 13.75 -1.37
C ASP A 520 25.49 13.92 -1.49
N ILE A 521 26.00 15.07 -1.08
CA ILE A 521 27.43 15.38 -0.99
C ILE A 521 27.82 15.38 0.48
N SER A 522 28.71 14.48 0.89
CA SER A 522 29.19 14.43 2.27
C SER A 522 30.71 14.55 2.39
N SER A 523 31.15 15.08 3.52
CA SER A 523 32.56 15.12 3.94
C SER A 523 32.68 14.85 5.44
N GLY A 524 33.85 14.37 5.87
CA GLY A 524 34.08 13.93 7.25
C GLY A 524 33.67 12.47 7.51
N HIS A 525 33.66 12.07 8.77
CA HIS A 525 33.28 10.72 9.20
C HIS A 525 32.66 10.75 10.61
N GLY A 526 31.69 9.88 10.85
CA GLY A 526 31.00 9.75 12.14
C GLY A 526 30.30 11.05 12.54
N GLN A 527 30.55 11.54 13.76
CA GLN A 527 29.89 12.74 14.30
C GLN A 527 30.33 14.08 13.66
N LYS A 528 31.40 14.03 12.85
CA LYS A 528 31.87 15.17 12.05
C LYS A 528 31.42 15.08 10.59
N GLU A 529 30.58 14.09 10.25
CA GLU A 529 30.03 14.00 8.92
C GLU A 529 29.04 15.15 8.68
N VAL A 530 29.32 15.92 7.63
CA VAL A 530 28.48 17.01 7.18
C VAL A 530 27.98 16.69 5.78
N LYS A 531 26.73 17.03 5.52
CA LYS A 531 26.01 16.65 4.30
C LYS A 531 25.32 17.86 3.67
N THR A 532 25.43 17.97 2.35
CA THR A 532 24.60 18.84 1.51
C THR A 532 23.79 17.95 0.58
N THR A 533 22.49 18.13 0.54
CA THR A 533 21.58 17.38 -0.34
C THR A 533 20.98 18.35 -1.36
N TRP A 534 21.05 17.97 -2.63
CA TRP A 534 20.35 18.65 -3.71
C TRP A 534 19.36 17.68 -4.34
N GLN A 535 18.12 18.11 -4.51
CA GLN A 535 17.03 17.28 -5.02
C GLN A 535 16.23 18.06 -6.07
N VAL A 536 15.81 17.35 -7.10
CA VAL A 536 14.78 17.78 -8.04
C VAL A 536 13.60 16.82 -7.96
N SER A 537 12.38 17.35 -7.90
CA SER A 537 11.15 16.55 -7.89
C SER A 537 10.06 17.16 -8.76
N THR A 538 9.19 16.32 -9.32
CA THR A 538 8.00 16.79 -10.08
C THR A 538 6.85 17.20 -9.15
N ASN A 539 6.81 16.63 -7.95
CA ASN A 539 5.83 16.95 -6.92
C ASN A 539 6.42 17.90 -5.87
N PRO A 540 5.58 18.75 -5.24
CA PRO A 540 6.04 19.65 -4.20
C PRO A 540 6.66 18.84 -3.05
N PRO A 541 7.90 19.18 -2.64
CA PRO A 541 8.65 18.41 -1.66
C PRO A 541 8.06 18.50 -0.25
N VAL A 542 7.27 19.55 0.02
CA VAL A 542 6.84 19.97 1.36
C VAL A 542 5.36 20.33 1.35
N GLU A 543 4.58 19.66 2.20
CA GLU A 543 3.12 19.77 2.28
C GLU A 543 2.62 21.17 2.67
N HIS A 544 3.36 21.91 3.51
CA HIS A 544 2.92 23.22 4.01
C HIS A 544 3.13 24.38 3.02
N MET A 545 3.69 24.11 1.84
CA MET A 545 3.89 25.11 0.78
C MET A 545 2.82 25.03 -0.33
N THR A 546 1.95 24.03 -0.30
CA THR A 546 1.00 23.73 -1.39
C THR A 546 -0.25 24.61 -1.40
N SER A 547 -0.53 25.32 -0.30
CA SER A 547 -1.75 26.15 -0.16
C SER A 547 -1.77 27.39 -1.07
N ASN A 548 -0.63 27.81 -1.62
CA ASN A 548 -0.57 28.94 -2.56
C ASN A 548 -0.57 28.51 -4.04
N THR A 549 -0.48 27.22 -4.35
CA THR A 549 -0.24 26.71 -5.72
C THR A 549 -1.37 25.82 -6.25
N THR A 550 -2.43 25.60 -5.48
CA THR A 550 -3.58 24.75 -5.86
C THR A 550 -4.31 25.21 -7.13
N GLY A 551 -4.13 26.46 -7.56
CA GLY A 551 -4.71 26.99 -8.81
C GLY A 551 -3.92 26.72 -10.09
N LEU A 552 -2.76 26.06 -10.04
CA LEU A 552 -1.87 25.85 -11.20
C LEU A 552 -1.81 24.39 -11.71
N PHE A 553 -2.46 23.45 -11.03
CA PHE A 553 -2.39 22.01 -11.35
C PHE A 553 -3.68 21.44 -11.98
N SER A 554 -4.61 22.29 -12.40
CA SER A 554 -5.82 21.87 -13.10
C SER A 554 -5.77 22.35 -14.55
N ASP A 555 -5.33 21.48 -15.44
CA ASP A 555 -5.85 21.37 -16.82
C ASP A 555 -5.22 20.13 -17.48
N SER A 556 -5.82 18.96 -17.23
CA SER A 556 -5.60 17.78 -18.07
C SER A 556 -6.34 18.00 -19.40
N THR A 557 -5.74 18.76 -20.33
CA THR A 557 -6.24 18.79 -21.71
C THR A 557 -5.59 17.70 -22.53
N VAL A 558 -6.44 16.77 -22.97
CA VAL A 558 -6.20 15.75 -23.99
C VAL A 558 -5.58 16.38 -25.24
N ASN A 559 -4.26 16.34 -25.37
CA ASN A 559 -3.55 16.24 -26.66
C ASN A 559 -2.05 16.00 -26.44
N GLY A 560 -1.52 14.99 -27.14
CA GLY A 560 -0.14 14.51 -27.05
C GLY A 560 0.93 15.46 -27.61
N SER A 561 1.10 16.64 -27.02
CA SER A 561 2.34 17.41 -27.06
C SER A 561 3.00 17.33 -25.69
N SER A 562 4.32 17.12 -25.61
CA SER A 562 5.03 16.97 -24.34
C SER A 562 4.76 18.16 -23.42
N GLU A 563 3.92 17.97 -22.40
CA GLU A 563 3.81 18.92 -21.30
C GLU A 563 5.22 19.11 -20.72
N GLU A 564 5.69 20.36 -20.70
CA GLU A 564 6.91 20.70 -20.00
C GLU A 564 6.70 20.42 -18.51
N ARG A 565 7.17 19.26 -18.04
CA ARG A 565 7.08 18.88 -16.63
C ARG A 565 7.69 20.00 -15.79
N MET A 566 6.90 20.53 -14.87
CA MET A 566 7.39 21.48 -13.87
C MET A 566 8.23 20.74 -12.83
N TYR A 567 9.30 21.40 -12.38
CA TYR A 567 10.21 20.87 -11.37
C TYR A 567 10.28 21.78 -10.14
N PHE A 568 10.43 21.15 -8.99
CA PHE A 568 10.81 21.77 -7.72
C PHE A 568 12.26 21.42 -7.42
N ILE A 569 13.06 22.43 -7.10
CA ILE A 569 14.47 22.26 -6.74
C ILE A 569 14.59 22.50 -5.25
N THR A 570 15.01 21.47 -4.51
CA THR A 570 15.22 21.55 -3.07
C THR A 570 16.70 21.43 -2.74
N MET A 571 17.20 22.29 -1.87
CA MET A 571 18.57 22.22 -1.37
C MET A 571 18.57 22.21 0.16
N ALA A 572 19.09 21.13 0.75
CA ALA A 572 19.32 21.02 2.17
C ALA A 572 20.81 21.18 2.47
N LYS A 573 21.16 22.19 3.27
CA LYS A 573 22.54 22.48 3.68
C LYS A 573 22.64 22.29 5.19
N CYS A 574 23.74 21.68 5.66
CA CYS A 574 24.06 21.68 7.09
C CYS A 574 25.20 22.65 7.42
N SER A 575 25.30 23.06 8.68
CA SER A 575 26.40 23.83 9.24
C SER A 575 26.69 23.30 10.65
N GLN A 576 27.94 22.96 10.95
CA GLN A 576 28.33 22.42 12.25
C GLN A 576 28.99 23.51 13.09
N VAL A 577 28.53 23.69 14.33
CA VAL A 577 29.07 24.66 15.30
C VAL A 577 29.43 23.94 16.59
N HIS A 578 30.66 24.10 17.05
CA HIS A 578 31.12 23.55 18.33
C HIS A 578 30.99 24.58 19.45
N PHE A 579 30.57 24.12 20.62
CA PHE A 579 30.60 24.92 21.83
C PHE A 579 32.03 24.89 22.37
N THR A 580 32.75 25.99 22.15
CA THR A 580 34.13 26.18 22.64
C THR A 580 34.15 26.77 24.03
#